data_AF-A0A395N261-F1
#
_entry.id   AF-A0A395N261-F1
#
_cell.length_a   1.000
_cell.length_b   1.000
_cell.length_c   1.000
_cell.angle_alpha   90.00
_cell.angle_beta   90.00
_cell.angle_gamma   90.00
#
_symmetry.space_group_name_H-M   'P 1'
#
loop_
_entity.id
_entity.type
_entity.pdbx_description
1 polymer ?
#
loop_
_entity_poly.entity_id
_entity_poly.type
_entity_poly.pdbx_seq_one_letter_code
_entity_poly.pdbx_strand_id
1 'polypeptide(L)'
;MEVLGAVASSIAVVQALAAGKHVVSIIREVPDIQDDFNYLMKELNLVNSMVKAISRKPPSAYEEALIDAAAEDLSEVTKELGELLRSCVREVDSKDGKICKTRKGKWLLEKSTITKLQQRMGNAKQTLHFAVTSSRATNDAQ
;
A
#
# COMPACT_ATOMS: atom_id res chain seq x y z
N MET A 1 -6.98 28.48 -7.69
CA MET A 1 -7.95 27.36 -7.83
C MET A 1 -7.20 26.08 -7.48
N GLU A 2 -6.95 25.82 -6.20
CA GLU A 2 -5.94 24.82 -5.76
C GLU A 2 -6.46 23.88 -4.65
N VAL A 3 -7.70 24.03 -4.20
CA VAL A 3 -8.25 23.20 -3.11
C VAL A 3 -8.71 21.82 -3.59
N LEU A 4 -8.91 21.64 -4.90
CA LEU A 4 -9.38 20.38 -5.48
C LEU A 4 -8.27 19.36 -5.75
N GLY A 5 -7.02 19.82 -5.95
CA GLY A 5 -5.85 18.95 -6.18
C GLY A 5 -5.52 18.12 -4.94
N ALA A 6 -5.26 18.79 -3.81
CA ALA A 6 -4.83 18.13 -2.57
C ALA A 6 -5.88 17.15 -2.01
N VAL A 7 -7.17 17.37 -2.31
CA VAL A 7 -8.27 16.47 -1.95
C VAL A 7 -8.27 15.24 -2.85
N ALA A 8 -8.02 15.38 -4.15
CA ALA A 8 -7.93 14.25 -5.08
C ALA A 8 -6.74 13.33 -4.77
N SER A 9 -5.56 13.89 -4.45
CA SER A 9 -4.37 13.15 -4.04
C SER A 9 -4.61 12.32 -2.78
N SER A 10 -5.22 12.95 -1.76
CA SER A 10 -5.56 12.28 -0.51
C SER A 10 -6.57 11.14 -0.71
N ILE A 11 -7.55 11.34 -1.61
CA ILE A 11 -8.53 10.30 -1.98
C ILE A 11 -7.84 9.15 -2.71
N ALA A 12 -6.92 9.43 -3.63
CA ALA A 12 -6.17 8.39 -4.35
C ALA A 12 -5.36 7.51 -3.39
N VAL A 13 -4.67 8.11 -2.41
CA VAL A 13 -3.96 7.32 -1.38
C VAL A 13 -4.95 6.51 -0.55
N VAL A 14 -6.10 7.08 -0.14
CA VAL A 14 -7.12 6.36 0.63
C VAL A 14 -7.72 5.18 -0.17
N GLN A 15 -7.93 5.35 -1.47
CA GLN A 15 -8.43 4.28 -2.34
C GLN A 15 -7.39 3.17 -2.54
N ALA A 16 -6.12 3.52 -2.77
CA ALA A 16 -5.02 2.55 -2.81
C ALA A 16 -4.94 1.76 -1.49
N LEU A 17 -5.08 2.43 -0.35
CA LEU A 17 -5.11 1.80 0.97
C LEU A 17 -6.33 0.90 1.17
N ALA A 18 -7.51 1.28 0.67
CA ALA A 18 -8.72 0.46 0.76
C ALA A 18 -8.58 -0.84 -0.06
N ALA A 19 -8.05 -0.75 -1.27
CA ALA A 19 -7.73 -1.92 -2.08
C ALA A 19 -6.66 -2.81 -1.39
N GLY A 20 -5.68 -2.20 -0.73
CA GLY A 20 -4.66 -2.90 0.05
C GLY A 20 -5.23 -3.66 1.25
N LYS A 21 -6.27 -3.13 1.91
CA LYS A 21 -6.97 -3.86 2.99
C LYS A 21 -7.68 -5.11 2.50
N HIS A 22 -8.29 -5.07 1.31
CA HIS A 22 -8.93 -6.25 0.73
C HIS A 22 -7.91 -7.36 0.43
N VAL A 23 -6.78 -6.97 -0.16
CA VAL A 23 -5.60 -7.83 -0.39
C VAL A 23 -5.09 -8.44 0.91
N VAL A 24 -4.96 -7.65 1.98
CA VAL A 24 -4.57 -8.12 3.32
C VAL A 24 -5.56 -9.12 3.90
N SER A 25 -6.87 -8.96 3.67
CA SER A 25 -7.88 -9.91 4.11
C SER A 25 -7.63 -11.30 3.52
N ILE A 26 -7.38 -11.37 2.22
CA ILE A 26 -7.12 -12.63 1.51
C ILE A 26 -5.84 -13.29 2.04
N ILE A 27 -4.78 -12.51 2.28
CA ILE A 27 -3.50 -13.03 2.83
C ILE A 27 -3.72 -13.64 4.22
N ARG A 28 -4.55 -13.02 5.07
CA ARG A 28 -4.85 -13.56 6.40
C ARG A 28 -5.55 -14.91 6.34
N GLU A 29 -6.31 -15.17 5.27
CA GLU A 29 -6.97 -16.45 5.05
C GLU A 29 -6.03 -17.53 4.49
N VAL A 30 -4.77 -17.20 4.17
CA VAL A 30 -3.80 -18.12 3.56
C VAL A 30 -2.51 -18.19 4.39
N PRO A 31 -2.43 -19.10 5.38
CA PRO A 31 -1.31 -19.15 6.33
C PRO A 31 0.05 -19.44 5.68
N ASP A 32 0.09 -20.23 4.59
CA ASP A 32 1.34 -20.60 3.89
C ASP A 32 2.15 -19.40 3.35
N ILE A 33 1.53 -18.22 3.18
CA ILE A 33 2.15 -17.04 2.56
C ILE A 33 2.16 -15.82 3.47
N GLN A 34 1.59 -15.91 4.67
CA GLN A 34 1.47 -14.76 5.58
C GLN A 34 2.83 -14.14 5.91
N ASP A 35 3.85 -14.95 6.18
CA ASP A 35 5.18 -14.45 6.54
C ASP A 35 5.85 -13.66 5.42
N ASP A 36 5.71 -14.13 4.18
CA ASP A 36 6.24 -13.43 3.00
C ASP A 36 5.55 -12.06 2.78
N PHE A 37 4.35 -11.86 3.34
CA PHE A 37 3.57 -10.63 3.22
C PHE A 37 3.51 -9.76 4.47
N ASN A 38 4.04 -10.24 5.60
CA ASN A 38 4.00 -9.51 6.87
C ASN A 38 4.66 -8.12 6.76
N TYR A 39 5.72 -7.99 5.96
CA TYR A 39 6.34 -6.71 5.66
C TYR A 39 5.37 -5.76 4.95
N LEU A 40 4.78 -6.19 3.83
CA LEU A 40 3.84 -5.38 3.05
C LEU A 40 2.65 -4.91 3.89
N MET A 41 2.13 -5.78 4.76
CA MET A 41 1.02 -5.43 5.66
C MET A 41 1.43 -4.39 6.72
N LYS A 42 2.65 -4.47 7.26
CA LYS A 42 3.17 -3.46 8.20
C LYS A 42 3.36 -2.11 7.52
N GLU A 43 3.97 -2.11 6.34
CA GLU A 43 4.20 -0.89 5.56
C GLU A 43 2.88 -0.21 5.17
N LEU A 44 1.88 -0.97 4.74
CA LEU A 44 0.57 -0.42 4.38
C LEU A 44 -0.13 0.24 5.58
N ASN A 45 0.02 -0.32 6.78
CA ASN A 45 -0.51 0.29 8.01
C ASN A 45 0.24 1.59 8.39
N LEU A 46 1.55 1.65 8.17
CA LEU A 46 2.37 2.85 8.38
C LEU A 46 1.98 3.96 7.40
N VAL A 47 1.85 3.64 6.11
CA VAL A 47 1.38 4.57 5.07
C VAL A 47 0.01 5.14 5.42
N ASN A 48 -0.95 4.29 5.84
CA ASN A 48 -2.27 4.74 6.28
C ASN A 48 -2.23 5.69 7.49
N SER A 49 -1.23 5.53 8.36
CA SER A 49 -1.02 6.45 9.49
C SER A 49 -0.43 7.79 9.05
N MET A 50 0.46 7.77 8.04
CA MET A 50 1.04 8.99 7.45
C MET A 50 -0.01 9.83 6.72
N VAL A 51 -0.91 9.20 5.95
CA VAL A 51 -2.01 9.91 5.26
C VAL A 51 -2.90 10.66 6.25
N LYS A 52 -3.25 10.03 7.38
CA LYS A 52 -4.02 10.68 8.45
C LYS A 52 -3.29 11.88 9.06
N ALA A 53 -1.96 11.91 9.02
CA ALA A 53 -1.15 13.03 9.48
C ALA A 53 -1.14 14.18 8.45
N ILE A 54 -1.09 13.85 7.15
CA ILE A 54 -1.15 14.82 6.04
C ILE A 54 -2.49 15.58 6.05
N SER A 55 -3.60 14.92 6.36
CA SER A 55 -4.92 15.57 6.38
C SER A 55 -5.11 16.67 7.44
N ARG A 56 -4.10 16.94 8.29
CA ARG A 56 -4.17 17.94 9.36
C ARG A 56 -3.78 19.35 8.91
N LYS A 57 -3.08 19.49 7.78
CA LYS A 57 -2.67 20.79 7.21
C LYS A 57 -2.65 20.67 5.68
N PRO A 58 -3.12 21.67 4.93
CA PRO A 58 -3.00 21.65 3.48
C PRO A 58 -1.51 21.58 3.07
N PRO A 59 -1.12 20.64 2.19
CA PRO A 59 0.25 20.54 1.68
C PRO A 59 0.56 21.72 0.75
N SER A 60 1.84 22.08 0.66
CA SER A 60 2.39 22.92 -0.40
C SER A 60 2.41 22.18 -1.73
N ALA A 61 2.53 22.91 -2.85
CA ALA A 61 2.57 22.31 -4.19
C ALA A 61 3.70 21.27 -4.37
N TYR A 62 4.84 21.46 -3.71
CA TYR A 62 5.93 20.48 -3.73
C TYR A 62 5.58 19.20 -2.96
N GLU A 63 4.96 19.35 -1.79
CA GLU A 63 4.51 18.22 -0.98
C GLU A 63 3.37 17.46 -1.68
N GLU A 64 2.47 18.17 -2.33
CA GLU A 64 1.36 17.61 -3.12
C GLU A 64 1.90 16.72 -4.26
N ALA A 65 2.89 17.19 -5.02
CA ALA A 65 3.53 16.39 -6.07
C ALA A 65 4.19 15.10 -5.54
N LEU A 66 4.80 15.16 -4.36
CA LEU A 66 5.39 13.97 -3.71
C LEU A 66 4.30 13.01 -3.20
N ILE A 67 3.21 13.55 -2.67
CA ILE A 67 2.06 12.76 -2.22
C ILE A 67 1.41 12.06 -3.41
N ASP A 68 1.23 12.75 -4.54
CA ASP A 68 0.70 12.17 -5.77
C ASP A 68 1.58 11.03 -6.30
N ALA A 69 2.88 11.26 -6.40
CA ALA A 69 3.82 10.23 -6.85
C ALA A 69 3.76 8.98 -5.97
N ALA A 70 3.70 9.16 -4.65
CA ALA A 70 3.57 8.04 -3.74
C ALA A 70 2.19 7.37 -3.81
N ALA A 71 1.12 8.13 -4.04
CA ALA A 71 -0.24 7.60 -4.22
C ALA A 71 -0.32 6.68 -5.44
N GLU A 72 0.27 7.12 -6.55
CA GLU A 72 0.35 6.36 -7.80
C GLU A 72 1.12 5.05 -7.59
N ASP A 73 2.32 5.12 -7.02
CA ASP A 73 3.14 3.94 -6.74
C ASP A 73 2.41 2.95 -5.80
N LEU A 74 1.72 3.44 -4.77
CA LEU A 74 0.93 2.61 -3.85
C LEU A 74 -0.26 1.95 -4.55
N SER A 75 -0.91 2.65 -5.47
CA SER A 75 -2.03 2.14 -6.26
C SER A 75 -1.56 1.00 -7.16
N GLU A 76 -0.44 1.20 -7.86
CA GLU A 76 0.16 0.17 -8.72
C GLU A 76 0.62 -1.05 -7.93
N VAL A 77 1.36 -0.85 -6.82
CA VAL A 77 1.80 -1.96 -5.96
C VAL A 77 0.60 -2.76 -5.44
N THR A 78 -0.47 -2.08 -5.04
CA THR A 78 -1.68 -2.74 -4.54
C THR A 78 -2.39 -3.53 -5.64
N LYS A 79 -2.46 -2.99 -6.85
CA LYS A 79 -3.03 -3.66 -8.01
C LYS A 79 -2.24 -4.92 -8.38
N GLU A 80 -0.92 -4.78 -8.55
CA GLU A 80 -0.03 -5.90 -8.86
C GLU A 80 -0.07 -6.98 -7.78
N LEU A 81 -0.13 -6.59 -6.51
CA LEU A 81 -0.28 -7.51 -5.40
C LEU A 81 -1.63 -8.25 -5.45
N GLY A 82 -2.71 -7.57 -5.81
CA GLY A 82 -4.02 -8.19 -6.03
C GLY A 82 -4.03 -9.20 -7.20
N GLU A 83 -3.35 -8.88 -8.30
CA GLU A 83 -3.19 -9.77 -9.45
C GLU A 83 -2.36 -11.01 -9.10
N LEU A 84 -1.27 -10.81 -8.35
CA LEU A 84 -0.42 -11.90 -7.83
C LEU A 84 -1.21 -12.83 -6.92
N LEU A 85 -2.01 -12.29 -6.00
CA LEU A 85 -2.87 -13.11 -5.13
C LEU A 85 -3.91 -13.87 -5.93
N ARG A 86 -4.56 -13.26 -6.93
CA ARG A 86 -5.51 -13.98 -7.81
C ARG A 86 -4.84 -15.12 -8.57
N SER A 87 -3.57 -14.97 -8.96
CA SER A 87 -2.83 -16.00 -9.68
C SER A 87 -2.37 -17.14 -8.76
N CYS A 88 -1.99 -16.81 -7.53
CA CYS A 88 -1.36 -17.70 -6.54
C CYS A 88 -2.30 -18.29 -5.50
N VAL A 89 -3.48 -17.72 -5.27
CA VAL A 89 -4.48 -18.23 -4.32
C VAL A 89 -5.61 -18.91 -5.09
N ARG A 90 -6.17 -19.98 -4.52
CA ARG A 90 -7.40 -20.61 -4.99
C ARG A 90 -8.33 -20.83 -3.82
N GLU A 91 -9.62 -20.62 -4.03
CA GLU A 91 -10.65 -21.09 -3.12
C GLU A 91 -10.86 -22.60 -3.34
N VAL A 92 -11.09 -23.32 -2.23
CA VAL A 92 -11.38 -24.74 -2.22
C VAL A 92 -12.54 -24.97 -1.28
N ASP A 93 -13.53 -25.76 -1.70
CA ASP A 93 -14.61 -26.16 -0.81
C ASP A 93 -14.09 -27.09 0.30
N SER A 94 -14.46 -26.78 1.54
CA SER A 94 -14.21 -27.57 2.73
C SER A 94 -15.53 -27.89 3.41
N LYS A 95 -15.50 -28.82 4.37
CA LYS A 95 -16.69 -29.23 5.14
C LYS A 95 -17.33 -28.08 5.93
N ASP A 96 -16.56 -27.05 6.23
CA ASP A 96 -16.95 -25.87 7.03
C ASP A 96 -17.20 -24.62 6.17
N GLY A 97 -17.15 -24.74 4.83
CA GLY A 97 -17.25 -23.63 3.89
C GLY A 97 -16.04 -23.50 2.96
N LYS A 98 -15.90 -22.36 2.29
CA LYS A 98 -14.78 -22.11 1.38
C LYS A 98 -13.53 -21.73 2.15
N ILE A 99 -12.40 -22.35 1.79
CA ILE A 99 -11.08 -22.02 2.35
C ILE A 99 -10.13 -21.59 1.23
N CYS A 100 -9.32 -20.57 1.50
CA CYS A 100 -8.29 -20.11 0.59
C CYS A 100 -7.02 -20.96 0.75
N LYS A 101 -6.46 -21.44 -0.36
CA LYS A 101 -5.20 -22.21 -0.39
C LYS A 101 -4.21 -21.63 -1.40
N THR A 102 -2.93 -21.66 -1.06
CA THR A 102 -1.85 -21.29 -1.97
C THR A 102 -1.63 -22.35 -3.06
N ARG A 103 -1.40 -21.89 -4.29
CA ARG A 103 -0.77 -22.63 -5.37
C ARG A 103 0.74 -22.54 -5.22
N LYS A 104 1.32 -23.39 -4.37
CA LYS A 104 2.74 -23.34 -3.97
C LYS A 104 3.72 -23.23 -5.14
N GLY A 105 3.50 -23.95 -6.25
CA GLY A 105 4.35 -23.85 -7.43
C GLY A 105 4.37 -22.46 -8.08
N LYS A 106 3.19 -21.85 -8.28
CA LYS A 106 3.10 -20.47 -8.79
C LYS A 106 3.68 -19.46 -7.80
N TRP A 107 3.36 -19.64 -6.52
CA TRP A 107 3.87 -18.80 -5.45
C TRP A 107 5.39 -18.71 -5.41
N LEU A 108 6.08 -19.85 -5.55
CA LEU A 108 7.54 -19.89 -5.57
C LEU A 108 8.14 -19.11 -6.75
N LEU A 109 7.48 -19.11 -7.91
CA LEU A 109 7.92 -18.34 -9.08
C LEU A 109 7.75 -16.83 -8.87
N GLU A 110 6.73 -16.44 -8.12
CA GLU A 110 6.40 -15.03 -7.85
C GLU A 110 7.17 -14.42 -6.66
N LYS A 111 8.05 -15.17 -5.97
CA LYS A 111 8.86 -14.63 -4.86
C LYS A 111 9.64 -13.39 -5.24
N SER A 112 10.22 -13.35 -6.44
CA SER A 112 10.97 -12.18 -6.92
C SER A 112 10.06 -10.96 -7.14
N THR A 113 8.83 -11.18 -7.62
CA THR A 113 7.80 -10.13 -7.76
C THR A 113 7.45 -9.55 -6.40
N ILE A 114 7.27 -10.40 -5.38
CA ILE A 114 6.96 -9.97 -4.01
C ILE A 114 8.06 -9.08 -3.44
N THR A 115 9.33 -9.44 -3.61
CA THR A 115 10.45 -8.59 -3.18
C THR A 115 10.44 -7.23 -3.88
N LYS A 116 10.13 -7.18 -5.19
CA LYS A 116 10.01 -5.90 -5.92
C LYS A 116 8.86 -5.05 -5.39
N LEU A 117 7.70 -5.66 -5.11
CA LEU A 117 6.54 -4.98 -4.53
C LEU A 117 6.85 -4.44 -3.12
N GLN A 118 7.59 -5.21 -2.30
CA GLN A 118 8.09 -4.77 -1.00
C GLN A 118 9.00 -3.54 -1.12
N GLN A 119 9.94 -3.56 -2.08
CA GLN A 119 10.85 -2.44 -2.32
C GLN A 119 10.08 -1.18 -2.76
N ARG A 120 9.17 -1.30 -3.72
CA ARG A 120 8.35 -0.16 -4.20
C ARG A 120 7.46 0.42 -3.10
N MET A 121 6.80 -0.42 -2.31
CA MET A 121 6.04 0.02 -1.13
C MET A 121 6.93 0.78 -0.14
N GLY A 122 8.16 0.30 0.09
CA GLY A 122 9.16 0.97 0.93
C GLY A 122 9.54 2.35 0.39
N ASN A 123 9.77 2.47 -0.91
CA ASN A 123 10.08 3.75 -1.57
C ASN A 123 8.92 4.72 -1.46
N ALA A 124 7.68 4.29 -1.76
CA ALA A 124 6.50 5.12 -1.66
C ALA A 124 6.27 5.63 -0.23
N LYS A 125 6.52 4.78 0.78
CA LYS A 125 6.53 5.19 2.19
C LYS A 125 7.59 6.25 2.46
N GLN A 126 8.82 6.09 1.97
CA GLN A 126 9.88 7.07 2.17
C GLN A 126 9.53 8.42 1.54
N THR A 127 8.96 8.41 0.34
CA THR A 127 8.46 9.61 -0.34
C THR A 127 7.37 10.31 0.47
N LEU A 128 6.38 9.57 0.99
CA LEU A 128 5.35 10.13 1.88
C LEU A 128 5.94 10.68 3.17
N HIS A 129 6.85 9.95 3.81
CA HIS A 129 7.51 10.41 5.01
C HIS A 129 8.28 11.70 4.76
N PHE A 130 9.00 11.80 3.64
CA PHE A 130 9.70 13.01 3.24
C PHE A 130 8.73 14.17 3.05
N ALA A 131 7.63 13.98 2.31
CA ALA A 131 6.60 15.01 2.11
C ALA A 131 5.95 15.49 3.43
N VAL A 132 5.75 14.59 4.39
CA VAL A 132 5.16 14.94 5.71
C VAL A 132 6.16 15.68 6.59
N THR A 133 7.45 15.31 6.53
CA THR A 133 8.48 15.84 7.43
C THR A 133 9.15 17.10 6.91
N SER A 134 9.23 17.29 5.59
CA SER A 134 9.67 18.55 4.98
C SER A 134 8.81 19.74 5.43
N SER A 135 7.51 19.52 5.65
CA SER A 135 6.58 20.50 6.23
C SER A 135 6.94 20.96 7.65
N ARG A 136 7.68 20.13 8.40
CA ARG A 136 8.06 20.44 9.79
C ARG A 136 9.39 21.19 9.87
N ALA A 137 10.35 20.89 9.01
CA ALA A 137 11.67 21.53 9.02
C ALA A 137 11.64 23.01 8.62
N THR A 138 10.64 23.43 7.83
CA THR A 138 10.51 24.83 7.38
C THR A 138 9.79 25.75 8.39
N ASN A 139 9.14 25.20 9.43
CA ASN A 139 8.46 26.00 10.45
C ASN A 139 9.31 26.27 11.70
N ASP A 140 10.43 25.58 11.90
CA ASP A 140 11.37 25.85 13.02
C ASP A 140 12.44 26.90 12.68
N ALA A 141 12.42 27.44 11.45
CA ALA A 141 13.40 28.41 10.95
C ALA A 141 12.84 29.84 10.77
N GLN A 142 11.63 30.13 11.29
CA GLN A 142 11.00 31.44 11.17
C GLN A 142 10.54 32.03 12.51
#